data_AF-A0A815GDL9-F1
#
_entry.id   AF-A0A815GDL9-F1
#
_cell.length_a   1.000
_cell.length_b   1.000
_cell.length_c   1.000
_cell.angle_alpha   90.00
_cell.angle_beta   90.00
_cell.angle_gamma   90.00
#
_symmetry.space_group_name_H-M   'P 1'
#
loop_
_entity.id
_entity.type
_entity.pdbx_description
1 polymer ?
#
loop_
_entity_poly.entity_id
_entity_poly.type
_entity_poly.pdbx_seq_one_letter_code
_entity_poly.pdbx_strand_id
1 'polypeptide(L)' 'MKCDIDIRKDLYANTVLSGGTTMYPGIADRMQKEITSLAPSTMKIKIIAPPERKYSVWIG' A
#
# COMPACT_ATOMS: atom_id res chain seq x y z
N MET A 1 8.66 2.75 14.21
CA MET A 1 7.25 2.53 13.78
C MET A 1 6.34 3.04 14.89
N LYS A 2 5.35 3.87 14.56
CA LYS A 2 4.48 4.53 15.56
C LYS A 2 3.23 3.72 15.95
N CYS A 3 2.89 2.68 15.19
CA CYS A 3 1.75 1.81 15.42
C CYS A 3 2.12 0.61 16.29
N ASP A 4 1.13 0.06 17.00
CA ASP A 4 1.24 -1.17 17.80
C ASP A 4 1.78 -2.33 16.94
N ILE A 5 2.53 -3.24 17.56
CA ILE A 5 3.09 -4.42 16.88
C ILE A 5 1.97 -5.32 16.31
N ASP A 6 0.85 -5.44 17.04
CA ASP A 6 -0.22 -6.38 16.71
C ASP A 6 -0.97 -5.99 15.44
N ILE A 7 -1.08 -4.67 15.17
CA ILE A 7 -1.80 -4.18 13.98
C ILE A 7 -0.92 -4.06 12.73
N ARG A 8 0.41 -4.12 12.87
CA ARG A 8 1.32 -3.92 11.72
C ARG A 8 1.10 -4.92 10.61
N LYS A 9 0.87 -6.19 10.96
CA LYS A 9 0.63 -7.25 9.98
C LYS A 9 -0.55 -6.90 9.07
N ASP A 10 -1.63 -6.42 9.68
CA ASP A 10 -2.84 -6.03 8.94
C ASP A 10 -2.61 -4.76 8.13
N LEU A 11 -1.87 -3.78 8.65
CA LEU A 11 -1.53 -2.57 7.90
C LEU A 11 -0.68 -2.86 6.65
N TYR A 12 0.32 -3.74 6.75
CA TYR A 12 1.15 -4.14 5.61
C TYR A 12 0.37 -4.96 4.57
N ALA A 13 -0.60 -5.76 5.00
CA ALA A 13 -1.45 -6.55 4.13
C ALA A 13 -2.57 -5.74 3.44
N ASN A 14 -2.83 -4.50 3.88
CA ASN A 14 -3.95 -3.68 3.42
C ASN A 14 -3.51 -2.25 3.04
N THR A 15 -2.36 -2.09 2.38
CA THR A 15 -1.91 -0.78 1.92
C THR A 15 -2.65 -0.38 0.64
N VAL A 16 -3.46 0.68 0.70
CA VAL A 16 -4.27 1.17 -0.42
C VAL A 16 -3.66 2.44 -1.02
N LEU A 17 -3.54 2.48 -2.35
CA LEU A 17 -3.13 3.67 -3.09
C LEU A 17 -4.36 4.41 -3.62
N SER A 18 -4.43 5.71 -3.34
CA SER A 18 -5.52 6.59 -3.75
C SER A 18 -5.02 7.95 -4.27
N GLY A 19 -5.85 8.61 -5.09
CA GLY A 19 -5.56 9.93 -5.65
C GLY A 19 -4.77 9.91 -6.96
N GLY A 20 -4.78 11.05 -7.66
CA GLY A 20 -4.24 11.17 -9.03
C GLY A 20 -2.74 10.88 -9.16
N THR A 21 -1.93 11.25 -8.16
CA THR A 21 -0.47 11.02 -8.17
C THR A 21 -0.11 9.53 -8.14
N THR A 22 -1.00 8.68 -7.64
CA THR A 22 -0.79 7.22 -7.63
C THR A 22 -1.09 6.56 -8.98
N MET A 23 -1.45 7.35 -10.00
CA MET A 23 -1.71 6.86 -11.37
C MET A 23 -0.44 6.75 -12.22
N TYR A 24 0.73 7.19 -11.73
CA TYR A 24 1.97 7.03 -12.48
C TYR A 24 2.23 5.54 -12.79
N PRO A 25 2.58 5.18 -14.04
CA PRO A 25 2.87 3.80 -14.41
C PRO A 25 3.96 3.19 -13.53
N GLY A 26 3.75 1.96 -13.06
CA GLY A 26 4.72 1.22 -12.25
C GLY A 26 4.86 1.70 -10.79
N ILE A 27 4.10 2.70 -10.34
CA ILE A 27 4.19 3.18 -8.95
C ILE A 27 3.77 2.10 -7.94
N ALA A 28 2.75 1.29 -8.27
CA ALA A 28 2.30 0.20 -7.40
C ALA A 28 3.40 -0.87 -7.23
N ASP A 29 4.03 -1.27 -8.34
CA ASP A 29 5.12 -2.25 -8.32
C ASP A 29 6.35 -1.72 -7.56
N ARG A 30 6.69 -0.45 -7.77
CA ARG A 30 7.76 0.23 -7.02
C ARG A 30 7.45 0.22 -5.52
N MET A 31 6.24 0.61 -5.12
CA MET A 31 5.85 0.62 -3.71
C MET A 31 5.89 -0.79 -3.09
N GLN A 32 5.43 -1.81 -3.83
CA GLN A 32 5.51 -3.19 -3.39
C GLN A 32 6.96 -3.60 -3.12
N LYS A 33 7.88 -3.28 -4.04
CA LYS A 33 9.31 -3.62 -3.91
C LYS A 33 9.97 -2.90 -2.73
N GLU A 34 9.79 -1.59 -2.62
CA GLU A 34 10.41 -0.77 -1.57
C GLU A 34 9.87 -1.09 -0.18
N ILE A 35 8.58 -1.40 -0.05
CA ILE A 35 8.03 -1.81 1.25
C ILE A 35 8.53 -3.21 1.61
N THR A 36 8.68 -4.11 0.63
CA THR A 36 9.22 -5.46 0.85
C THR A 36 10.69 -5.45 1.28
N SER A 37 11.50 -4.51 0.79
CA SER A 37 12.89 -4.38 1.25
C SER A 37 13.02 -3.81 2.67
N LEU A 38 12.06 -3.01 3.11
CA LEU A 38 12.08 -2.35 4.43
C LEU A 38 11.38 -3.15 5.53
N ALA A 39 10.37 -3.94 5.18
CA ALA A 39 9.60 -4.71 6.14
C ALA A 39 10.31 -6.03 6.52
N PRO A 40 10.07 -6.55 7.74
CA PRO A 40 10.53 -7.89 8.12
C PRO A 40 10.02 -8.97 7.15
N SER A 41 10.85 -9.96 6.83
CA SER A 41 10.51 -11.06 5.91
C SER A 41 9.31 -11.92 6.34
N THR A 42 8.90 -11.82 7.60
CA THR A 42 7.71 -12.50 8.15
C THR A 42 6.39 -11.80 7.81
N MET A 43 6.43 -10.55 7.33
CA MET A 43 5.24 -9.78 6.99
C MET A 43 4.86 -9.95 5.54
N LYS A 44 3.58 -10.29 5.30
CA LYS A 44 3.01 -10.30 3.95
C LYS A 44 2.61 -8.88 3.56
N ILE A 45 3.15 -8.41 2.45
CA ILE A 45 2.92 -7.05 1.96
C ILE A 45 2.04 -7.11 0.73
N LYS A 46 1.00 -6.30 0.71
CA LYS A 46 0.05 -6.24 -0.41
C LYS A 46 -0.32 -4.78 -0.66
N ILE A 47 0.01 -4.32 -1.87
CA ILE A 47 -0.43 -3.03 -2.38
C ILE A 47 -1.73 -3.20 -3.17
N ILE A 48 -2.74 -2.42 -2.81
CA ILE A 48 -4.06 -2.40 -3.46
C ILE A 48 -4.16 -1.09 -4.25
N ALA A 49 -4.21 -1.18 -5.57
CA ALA A 49 -4.26 -0.03 -6.47
C ALA A 49 -5.39 -0.20 -7.48
N PRO A 50 -6.65 0.14 -7.13
CA PRO A 50 -7.77 -0.01 -8.03
C PRO A 50 -7.60 0.87 -9.29
N PRO A 51 -8.19 0.49 -10.44
CA PRO A 51 -8.13 1.30 -11.67
C PRO A 51 -8.70 2.71 -11.48
N GLU A 52 -9.81 2.82 -10.76
CA GLU A 52 -10.53 4.05 -10.43
C GLU A 52 -9.94 4.82 -9.24
N ARG A 53 -8.74 4.46 -8.77
CA ARG A 53 -8.13 5.01 -7.53
C ARG A 53 -7.97 6.51 -7.46
N LYS A 54 -7.99 7.19 -8.62
CA LYS A 54 -8.04 8.66 -8.69
C LYS A 54 -9.24 9.23 -7.96
N TYR A 55 -10.36 8.50 -7.93
CA TYR A 55 -11.63 8.92 -7.33
C TYR A 55 -11.96 8.17 -6.04
N SER A 56 -11.07 7.31 -5.52
CA SER A 56 -11.35 6.51 -4.31
C SER A 56 -11.84 7.34 -3.13
N VAL A 57 -11.28 8.54 -2.93
CA VAL A 57 -11.69 9.44 -1.84
C VAL A 57 -13.15 9.90 -2.00
N TRP A 58 -13.63 10.03 -3.23
CA TRP A 58 -15.01 10.42 -3.52
C TRP A 58 -15.97 9.22 -3.48
N ILE A 59 -15.50 8.04 -3.90
CA ILE A 59 -16.32 6.82 -3.94
C ILE A 59 -16.70 6.35 -2.52
N GLY A 60 -15.77 6.42 -1.56
CA GLY A 60 -15.98 5.95 -0.19
C GLY A 60 -15.79 4.45 -0.05
#